data_AF-A0A7S0BJP6-F1
#
_entry.id   AF-A0A7S0BJP6-F1
#
_cell.length_a   1.000
_cell.length_b   1.000
_cell.length_c   1.000
_cell.angle_alpha   90.00
_cell.angle_beta   90.00
_cell.angle_gamma   90.00
#
_symmetry.space_group_name_H-M   'P 1'
#
loop_
_entity.id
_entity.type
_entity.pdbx_description
1 polymer ?
#
loop_
_entity_poly.entity_id
_entity_poly.type
_entity_poly.pdbx_seq_one_letter_code
_entity_poly.pdbx_strand_id
1 'polypeptide(L)'
;MAIPDKWIEILKKLSDEQWDMFDIVHTLTNRRWQENTIVYAESHDQAMVGDKTIAFWLMDKEMYSNMSTSQFPTLVIERGIALHKMIRLLTYSLGGEGYLSFMGNEFGHPEWIDFPREGNGFSYHHARRRWDLAHNEDLRYKFLFRFDARMHKVASESPFCYPQAHQYVVTQSNDDMVIAYEKGRRLLFVFNFHTSNSYTGYRFGTWWGGKYKIVLDSDASEFDGQGRVHHDVVHQTHEEWFNKRPYWLELYVPARTCQVYHCFEPDQKTIDRDGINLEAERREREAGDADLEEITRKFEKAGRS
;
A
#
# COMPACT_ATOMS: atom_id res chain seq x y z
N MET A 1 5.66 14.17 10.38
CA MET A 1 4.57 14.92 9.70
C MET A 1 4.94 15.34 8.27
N ALA A 2 6.19 15.18 7.79
CA ALA A 2 6.59 15.62 6.45
C ALA A 2 6.03 14.78 5.29
N ILE A 3 5.54 13.56 5.56
CA ILE A 3 5.09 12.62 4.51
C ILE A 3 3.84 13.12 3.77
N PRO A 4 2.75 13.55 4.45
CA PRO A 4 1.61 14.17 3.78
C PRO A 4 1.98 15.38 2.93
N ASP A 5 2.83 16.27 3.44
CA ASP A 5 3.25 17.47 2.71
C ASP A 5 3.96 17.11 1.40
N LYS A 6 4.78 16.04 1.41
CA LYS A 6 5.43 15.53 0.20
C LYS A 6 4.42 14.98 -0.81
N TRP A 7 3.43 14.21 -0.38
CA TRP A 7 2.40 13.72 -1.30
C TRP A 7 1.57 14.86 -1.91
N ILE A 8 1.19 15.86 -1.11
CA ILE A 8 0.47 17.04 -1.59
C ILE A 8 1.35 17.83 -2.57
N GLU A 9 2.63 18.05 -2.25
CA GLU A 9 3.57 18.74 -3.12
C GLU A 9 3.63 18.07 -4.49
N ILE A 10 3.84 16.75 -4.51
CA ILE A 10 3.94 15.96 -5.74
C ILE A 10 2.63 16.04 -6.53
N LEU A 11 1.49 15.76 -5.90
CA LEU A 11 0.18 15.73 -6.56
C LEU A 11 -0.27 17.10 -7.08
N LYS A 12 0.17 18.19 -6.43
CA LYS A 12 -0.21 19.56 -6.79
C LYS A 12 0.69 20.18 -7.85
N LYS A 13 2.00 19.90 -7.82
CA LYS A 13 3.00 20.63 -8.61
C LYS A 13 3.57 19.83 -9.78
N LEU A 14 3.52 18.51 -9.73
CA LEU A 14 4.25 17.64 -10.66
C LEU A 14 3.29 16.77 -11.47
N SER A 15 3.62 16.54 -12.74
CA SER A 15 3.05 15.44 -13.51
C SER A 15 3.67 14.11 -13.07
N ASP A 16 3.00 12.99 -13.33
CA ASP A 16 3.43 11.65 -12.91
C ASP A 16 4.86 11.33 -13.37
N GLU A 17 5.22 11.70 -14.60
CA GLU A 17 6.55 11.46 -15.18
C GLU A 17 7.68 12.26 -14.51
N GLN A 18 7.32 13.29 -13.74
CA GLN A 18 8.27 14.14 -13.01
C GLN A 18 8.50 13.69 -11.56
N TRP A 19 7.85 12.61 -11.12
CA TRP A 19 8.03 12.13 -9.75
C TRP A 19 9.43 11.55 -9.56
N ASP A 20 10.14 12.06 -8.56
CA ASP A 20 11.47 11.58 -8.22
C ASP A 20 11.36 10.46 -7.18
N MET A 21 11.64 9.22 -7.60
CA MET A 21 11.59 8.03 -6.75
C MET A 21 12.61 8.12 -5.61
N PHE A 22 13.77 8.75 -5.84
CA PHE A 22 14.77 8.98 -4.80
C PHE A 22 14.24 9.95 -3.74
N ASP A 23 13.65 11.08 -4.14
CA ASP A 23 13.11 12.08 -3.20
C ASP A 23 11.95 11.52 -2.36
N ILE A 24 11.07 10.73 -2.99
CA ILE A 24 9.99 10.02 -2.29
C ILE A 24 10.57 9.06 -1.25
N VAL A 25 11.49 8.18 -1.65
CA VAL A 25 12.11 7.21 -0.73
C VAL A 25 12.89 7.91 0.37
N HIS A 26 13.62 8.97 0.04
CA HIS A 26 14.36 9.77 1.02
C HIS A 26 13.39 10.36 2.05
N THR A 27 12.28 10.96 1.63
CA THR A 27 11.30 11.54 2.55
C THR A 27 10.69 10.50 3.49
N LEU A 28 10.40 9.30 2.97
CA LEU A 28 9.83 8.21 3.77
C LEU A 28 10.83 7.57 4.75
N THR A 29 12.13 7.63 4.43
CA THR A 29 13.18 6.97 5.23
C THR A 29 14.02 7.91 6.07
N ASN A 30 13.93 9.23 5.85
CA ASN A 30 14.66 10.25 6.60
C ASN A 30 14.03 10.46 8.00
N ARG A 31 14.35 9.54 8.91
CA ARG A 31 13.92 9.55 10.30
C ARG A 31 15.07 9.22 11.24
N ARG A 32 14.95 9.63 12.50
CA ARG A 32 15.98 9.41 13.51
C ARG A 32 16.01 7.94 13.90
N TRP A 33 17.22 7.36 13.90
CA TRP A 33 17.42 5.98 14.34
C TRP A 33 17.00 5.82 15.80
N GLN A 34 16.31 4.72 16.13
CA GLN A 34 15.75 4.40 17.46
C GLN A 34 14.61 5.29 17.97
N GLU A 35 14.07 6.20 17.16
CA GLU A 35 12.86 6.95 17.49
C GLU A 35 11.70 6.39 16.65
N ASN A 36 10.74 5.74 17.32
CA ASN A 36 9.58 5.16 16.65
C ASN A 36 8.68 6.26 16.09
N THR A 37 8.24 6.09 14.85
CA THR A 37 7.42 7.06 14.14
C THR A 37 6.09 6.45 13.69
N ILE A 38 5.00 7.21 13.89
CA ILE A 38 3.70 6.92 13.28
C ILE A 38 3.63 7.65 11.95
N VAL A 39 3.33 6.91 10.88
CA VAL A 39 3.21 7.44 9.53
C VAL A 39 1.80 7.33 8.99
N TYR A 40 1.47 8.27 8.11
CA TYR A 40 0.18 8.41 7.48
C TYR A 40 0.38 9.14 6.15
N ALA A 41 -0.38 8.76 5.12
CA ALA A 41 -0.26 9.36 3.80
C ALA A 41 -0.92 10.74 3.74
N GLU A 42 -2.00 10.92 4.50
CA GLU A 42 -2.77 12.16 4.64
C GLU A 42 -3.36 12.21 6.05
N SER A 43 -3.61 13.42 6.55
CA SER A 43 -4.12 13.66 7.90
C SER A 43 -5.56 14.18 7.89
N HIS A 44 -6.08 14.47 9.07
CA HIS A 44 -7.37 15.13 9.23
C HIS A 44 -7.39 16.56 8.69
N ASP A 45 -6.26 17.28 8.71
CA ASP A 45 -6.17 18.65 8.21
C ASP A 45 -6.43 18.71 6.71
N GLN A 46 -5.87 17.76 5.93
CA GLN A 46 -6.12 17.65 4.49
C GLN A 46 -7.56 17.26 4.15
N ALA A 47 -8.27 16.68 5.12
CA ALA A 47 -9.68 16.33 4.95
C ALA A 47 -10.62 17.51 5.24
N MET A 48 -10.13 18.64 5.76
CA MET A 48 -10.93 19.82 6.09
C MET A 48 -11.17 20.72 4.87
N VAL A 49 -12.21 21.56 4.97
CA VAL A 49 -12.52 22.58 3.96
C VAL A 49 -11.31 23.48 3.68
N GLY A 50 -10.95 23.61 2.41
CA GLY A 50 -9.80 24.42 1.97
C GLY A 50 -8.57 23.61 1.55
N ASP A 51 -8.56 22.30 1.79
CA ASP A 51 -7.58 21.37 1.21
C ASP A 51 -8.29 20.19 0.51
N LYS A 52 -7.51 19.29 -0.09
CA LYS A 52 -8.01 18.11 -0.79
C LYS A 52 -7.38 16.83 -0.23
N THR A 53 -8.20 15.80 -0.06
CA THR A 53 -7.72 14.43 0.20
C THR A 53 -6.91 13.92 -0.98
N ILE A 54 -6.08 12.89 -0.77
CA ILE A 54 -5.32 12.24 -1.85
C ILE A 54 -6.28 11.74 -2.95
N ALA A 55 -7.41 11.14 -2.57
CA ALA A 55 -8.42 10.69 -3.51
C ALA A 55 -8.94 11.85 -4.38
N PHE A 56 -9.21 13.01 -3.77
CA PHE A 56 -9.71 14.18 -4.49
C PHE A 56 -8.64 14.91 -5.31
N TRP A 57 -7.36 14.86 -4.90
CA TRP A 57 -6.24 15.28 -5.75
C TRP A 57 -6.09 14.41 -7.00
N LEU A 58 -6.35 13.10 -6.87
CA LEU A 58 -6.15 12.14 -7.95
C LEU A 58 -7.31 12.09 -8.95
N MET A 59 -8.55 12.21 -8.47
CA MET A 59 -9.75 11.96 -9.27
C MET A 59 -10.69 13.18 -9.38
N ASP A 60 -10.55 14.17 -8.49
CA ASP A 60 -11.32 15.41 -8.45
C ASP A 60 -12.83 15.18 -8.71
N LYS A 61 -13.46 15.96 -9.59
CA LYS A 61 -14.89 15.84 -9.87
C LYS A 61 -15.33 14.54 -10.54
N GLU A 62 -14.42 13.77 -11.14
CA GLU A 62 -14.80 12.49 -11.78
C GLU A 62 -15.27 11.46 -10.75
N MET A 63 -14.92 11.64 -9.47
CA MET A 63 -15.42 10.80 -8.38
C MET A 63 -16.95 10.79 -8.30
N TYR A 64 -17.62 11.86 -8.71
CA TYR A 64 -19.08 11.98 -8.58
C TYR A 64 -19.85 11.23 -9.68
N SER A 65 -19.25 11.05 -10.86
CA SER A 65 -19.90 10.47 -12.04
C SER A 65 -19.36 9.11 -12.46
N ASN A 66 -18.10 8.78 -12.11
CA ASN A 66 -17.39 7.64 -12.69
C ASN A 66 -16.94 6.59 -11.66
N MET A 67 -17.43 6.68 -10.42
CA MET A 67 -17.20 5.67 -9.39
C MET A 67 -18.17 4.48 -9.43
N SER A 68 -19.07 4.40 -10.43
CA SER A 68 -19.93 3.23 -10.62
C SER A 68 -19.16 2.07 -11.26
N THR A 69 -19.48 0.85 -10.83
CA THR A 69 -18.97 -0.40 -11.41
C THR A 69 -19.66 -0.81 -12.70
N SER A 70 -20.80 -0.19 -13.02
CA SER A 70 -21.61 -0.50 -14.21
C SER A 70 -20.94 -0.14 -15.55
N GLN A 71 -19.93 0.72 -15.51
CA GLN A 71 -19.19 1.20 -16.68
C GLN A 71 -17.71 1.02 -16.43
N PHE A 72 -16.92 0.85 -17.50
CA PHE A 72 -15.46 0.86 -17.38
C PHE A 72 -14.98 2.19 -16.78
N PRO A 73 -13.97 2.16 -15.88
CA PRO A 73 -13.43 3.38 -15.32
C PRO A 73 -12.81 4.24 -16.43
N THR A 74 -12.90 5.56 -16.27
CA THR A 74 -12.12 6.49 -17.10
C THR A 74 -10.63 6.35 -16.75
N LEU A 75 -9.74 6.83 -17.63
CA LEU A 75 -8.31 6.82 -17.36
C LEU A 75 -7.93 7.60 -16.08
N VAL A 76 -8.72 8.61 -15.71
CA VAL A 76 -8.54 9.38 -14.47
C VAL A 76 -8.91 8.55 -13.25
N ILE A 77 -10.05 7.85 -13.27
CA ILE A 77 -10.45 6.96 -12.17
C ILE A 77 -9.50 5.78 -12.04
N GLU A 78 -9.11 5.14 -13.15
CA GLU A 78 -8.15 4.04 -13.14
C GLU A 78 -6.80 4.47 -12.54
N ARG A 79 -6.26 5.60 -13.00
CA ARG A 79 -5.04 6.21 -12.43
C ARG A 79 -5.23 6.50 -10.94
N GLY A 80 -6.34 7.10 -10.55
CA GLY A 80 -6.57 7.53 -9.19
C GLY A 80 -6.71 6.37 -8.21
N ILE A 81 -7.44 5.32 -8.59
CA ILE A 81 -7.56 4.10 -7.77
C ILE A 81 -6.19 3.42 -7.62
N ALA A 82 -5.43 3.29 -8.71
CA ALA A 82 -4.10 2.67 -8.67
C ALA A 82 -3.14 3.45 -7.75
N LEU A 83 -2.97 4.76 -7.98
CA LEU A 83 -2.05 5.59 -7.21
C LEU A 83 -2.48 5.73 -5.74
N HIS A 84 -3.78 5.78 -5.44
CA HIS A 84 -4.26 5.81 -4.05
C HIS A 84 -3.81 4.57 -3.27
N LYS A 85 -3.95 3.38 -3.84
CA LYS A 85 -3.46 2.12 -3.26
C LYS A 85 -1.95 2.14 -3.07
N MET A 86 -1.21 2.55 -4.10
CA MET A 86 0.25 2.58 -4.09
C MET A 86 0.82 3.56 -3.05
N ILE A 87 0.29 4.78 -2.97
CA ILE A 87 0.73 5.81 -2.02
C ILE A 87 0.52 5.34 -0.58
N ARG A 88 -0.65 4.77 -0.28
CA ARG A 88 -0.98 4.27 1.06
C ARG A 88 -0.06 3.10 1.45
N LEU A 89 0.11 2.11 0.57
CA LEU A 89 0.99 0.97 0.86
C LEU A 89 2.43 1.44 1.04
N LEU A 90 2.96 2.24 0.12
CA LEU A 90 4.35 2.73 0.19
C LEU A 90 4.59 3.50 1.50
N THR A 91 3.63 4.34 1.90
CA THR A 91 3.70 5.06 3.18
C THR A 91 3.66 4.09 4.36
N TYR A 92 2.75 3.13 4.36
CA TYR A 92 2.58 2.15 5.43
C TYR A 92 3.85 1.29 5.61
N SER A 93 4.35 0.68 4.54
CA SER A 93 5.47 -0.27 4.65
C SER A 93 6.83 0.41 4.76
N LEU A 94 7.07 1.57 4.13
CA LEU A 94 8.40 2.19 4.15
C LEU A 94 8.56 3.29 5.22
N GLY A 95 7.48 4.02 5.53
CA GLY A 95 7.54 5.29 6.24
C GLY A 95 7.95 5.22 7.72
N GLY A 96 7.59 4.16 8.45
CA GLY A 96 7.83 4.12 9.90
C GLY A 96 7.54 2.79 10.57
N GLU A 97 7.25 2.88 11.87
CA GLU A 97 7.08 1.76 12.82
C GLU A 97 5.63 1.62 13.30
N GLY A 98 4.75 2.55 12.93
CA GLY A 98 3.31 2.46 13.11
C GLY A 98 2.57 3.21 12.01
N TYR A 99 1.30 2.87 11.78
CA TYR A 99 0.49 3.48 10.72
C TYR A 99 -0.79 4.09 11.27
N LEU A 100 -1.21 5.20 10.66
CA LEU A 100 -2.45 5.90 10.98
C LEU A 100 -3.24 6.15 9.70
N SER A 101 -4.56 5.94 9.77
CA SER A 101 -5.52 6.36 8.76
C SER A 101 -6.59 7.21 9.45
N PHE A 102 -6.90 8.37 8.88
CA PHE A 102 -8.03 9.16 9.32
C PHE A 102 -9.32 8.62 8.68
N MET A 103 -10.40 8.57 9.47
CA MET A 103 -11.66 7.91 9.08
C MET A 103 -12.18 8.37 7.70
N GLY A 104 -12.47 7.39 6.84
CA GLY A 104 -12.95 7.58 5.48
C GLY A 104 -11.85 7.57 4.42
N ASN A 105 -10.61 7.93 4.77
CA ASN A 105 -9.54 7.98 3.79
C ASN A 105 -9.16 6.56 3.30
N GLU A 106 -9.39 5.53 4.12
CA GLU A 106 -9.19 4.11 3.76
C GLU A 106 -9.95 3.67 2.53
N PHE A 107 -11.08 4.30 2.22
CA PHE A 107 -11.85 4.02 1.01
C PHE A 107 -11.84 5.17 0.02
N GLY A 108 -11.01 6.19 0.22
CA GLY A 108 -10.98 7.38 -0.63
C GLY A 108 -12.27 8.18 -0.57
N HIS A 109 -12.75 8.48 0.65
CA HIS A 109 -13.96 9.28 0.85
C HIS A 109 -13.92 10.58 0.02
N PRO A 110 -14.97 10.88 -0.76
CA PRO A 110 -15.01 12.08 -1.60
C PRO A 110 -15.23 13.35 -0.77
N GLU A 111 -15.23 14.52 -1.41
CA GLU A 111 -15.50 15.81 -0.76
C GLU A 111 -14.51 16.13 0.39
N TRP A 112 -14.96 16.93 1.35
CA TRP A 112 -14.21 17.43 2.51
C TRP A 112 -15.10 17.43 3.75
N ILE A 113 -14.50 17.67 4.92
CA ILE A 113 -15.16 17.95 6.19
C ILE A 113 -15.34 19.46 6.32
N ASP A 114 -16.55 19.88 6.65
CA ASP A 114 -16.80 21.24 7.13
C ASP A 114 -17.76 21.19 8.31
N PHE A 115 -17.36 21.80 9.42
CA PHE A 115 -18.20 21.87 10.63
C PHE A 115 -19.20 23.02 10.53
N PRO A 116 -20.36 22.93 11.20
CA PRO A 116 -21.33 24.03 11.26
C PRO A 116 -20.67 25.32 11.77
N ARG A 117 -20.69 26.37 10.95
CA ARG A 117 -20.17 27.69 11.26
C ARG A 117 -20.95 28.76 10.50
N GLU A 118 -20.81 30.03 10.90
CA GLU A 118 -21.50 31.14 10.24
C GLU A 118 -21.26 31.15 8.72
N GLY A 119 -20.02 30.93 8.27
CA GLY A 119 -19.63 30.93 6.86
C GLY A 119 -20.22 29.81 5.99
N ASN A 120 -20.90 28.82 6.58
CA ASN A 120 -21.66 27.79 5.84
C ASN A 120 -23.12 27.69 6.29
N GLY A 121 -23.64 28.72 6.98
CA GLY A 121 -25.01 28.75 7.47
C GLY A 121 -25.32 27.69 8.53
N PHE A 122 -24.34 27.33 9.36
CA PHE A 122 -24.44 26.26 10.37
C PHE A 122 -24.87 24.91 9.77
N SER A 123 -24.40 24.62 8.55
CA SER A 123 -24.72 23.38 7.84
C SER A 123 -23.98 22.18 8.41
N TYR A 124 -24.68 21.05 8.56
CA TYR A 124 -24.13 19.75 8.93
C TYR A 124 -23.82 18.86 7.71
N HIS A 125 -24.02 19.37 6.48
CA HIS A 125 -23.96 18.55 5.27
C HIS A 125 -22.59 17.86 5.07
N HIS A 126 -21.49 18.52 5.43
CA HIS A 126 -20.13 17.96 5.34
C HIS A 126 -19.58 17.52 6.71
N ALA A 127 -20.35 17.65 7.79
CA ALA A 127 -19.98 17.19 9.14
C ALA A 127 -20.40 15.72 9.35
N ARG A 128 -20.06 14.84 8.40
CA ARG A 128 -20.48 13.42 8.38
C ARG A 128 -19.47 12.54 7.67
N ARG A 129 -19.68 11.22 7.75
CA ARG A 129 -18.97 10.21 6.95
C ARG A 129 -19.95 9.37 6.16
N ARG A 130 -19.64 9.13 4.90
CA ARG A 130 -20.45 8.35 3.94
C ARG A 130 -20.01 6.89 3.87
N TRP A 131 -20.18 6.17 4.96
CA TRP A 131 -19.88 4.73 5.02
C TRP A 131 -20.70 3.91 4.02
N ASP A 132 -21.87 4.42 3.63
CA ASP A 132 -22.69 3.83 2.57
C ASP A 132 -21.92 3.70 1.24
N LEU A 133 -20.97 4.58 0.94
CA LEU A 133 -20.17 4.50 -0.28
C LEU A 133 -19.21 3.30 -0.26
N ALA A 134 -18.55 3.04 0.88
CA ALA A 134 -17.59 1.96 1.02
C ALA A 134 -18.25 0.57 0.97
N HIS A 135 -19.48 0.46 1.45
CA HIS A 135 -20.23 -0.80 1.51
C HIS A 135 -21.13 -1.05 0.29
N ASN A 136 -21.26 -0.07 -0.61
CA ASN A 136 -22.08 -0.23 -1.81
C ASN A 136 -21.34 -1.04 -2.86
N GLU A 137 -21.86 -2.23 -3.20
CA GLU A 137 -21.28 -3.11 -4.21
C GLU A 137 -21.35 -2.54 -5.64
N ASP A 138 -22.20 -1.56 -5.91
CA ASP A 138 -22.27 -0.93 -7.23
C ASP A 138 -21.24 0.19 -7.41
N LEU A 139 -20.47 0.52 -6.36
CA LEU A 139 -19.46 1.60 -6.37
C LEU A 139 -18.03 1.09 -6.17
N ARG A 140 -17.06 1.89 -6.64
CA ARG A 140 -15.63 1.56 -6.64
C ARG A 140 -14.92 1.80 -5.31
N TYR A 141 -15.52 2.54 -4.38
CA TYR A 141 -14.94 2.79 -3.04
C TYR A 141 -14.68 1.49 -2.28
N LYS A 142 -15.50 0.46 -2.48
CA LYS A 142 -15.32 -0.87 -1.89
C LYS A 142 -13.97 -1.49 -2.23
N PHE A 143 -13.42 -1.19 -3.40
CA PHE A 143 -12.14 -1.75 -3.85
C PHE A 143 -10.96 -1.13 -3.09
N LEU A 144 -11.01 0.18 -2.84
CA LEU A 144 -10.04 0.87 -1.98
C LEU A 144 -10.12 0.36 -0.55
N PHE A 145 -11.34 0.19 -0.03
CA PHE A 145 -11.58 -0.35 1.31
C PHE A 145 -11.05 -1.79 1.47
N ARG A 146 -11.31 -2.66 0.49
CA ARG A 146 -10.80 -4.05 0.48
C ARG A 146 -9.28 -4.09 0.41
N PHE A 147 -8.67 -3.23 -0.41
CA PHE A 147 -7.21 -3.14 -0.48
C PHE A 147 -6.63 -2.71 0.86
N ASP A 148 -7.21 -1.71 1.52
CA ASP A 148 -6.78 -1.25 2.83
C ASP A 148 -6.85 -2.36 3.90
N ALA A 149 -7.98 -3.09 3.93
CA ALA A 149 -8.13 -4.26 4.79
C ALA A 149 -7.08 -5.34 4.49
N ARG A 150 -6.77 -5.60 3.21
CA ARG A 150 -5.74 -6.57 2.82
C ARG A 150 -4.34 -6.11 3.22
N MET A 151 -4.00 -4.82 3.11
CA MET A 151 -2.71 -4.29 3.59
C MET A 151 -2.50 -4.59 5.07
N HIS A 152 -3.53 -4.34 5.90
CA HIS A 152 -3.49 -4.64 7.32
C HIS A 152 -3.41 -6.15 7.59
N LYS A 153 -4.15 -6.97 6.86
CA LYS A 153 -4.06 -8.43 6.97
C LYS A 153 -2.65 -8.94 6.68
N VAL A 154 -1.99 -8.44 5.64
CA VAL A 154 -0.59 -8.78 5.35
C VAL A 154 0.35 -8.33 6.47
N ALA A 155 0.13 -7.14 7.05
CA ALA A 155 0.91 -6.67 8.19
C ALA A 155 0.73 -7.55 9.44
N SER A 156 -0.42 -8.20 9.60
CA SER A 156 -0.64 -9.18 10.68
C SER A 156 -0.03 -10.56 10.37
N GLU A 157 -0.25 -11.08 9.16
CA GLU A 157 0.25 -12.41 8.72
C GLU A 157 1.78 -12.45 8.56
N SER A 158 2.37 -11.33 8.15
CA SER A 158 3.82 -11.16 7.91
C SER A 158 4.25 -9.77 8.36
N PRO A 159 4.52 -9.58 9.67
CA PRO A 159 4.81 -8.28 10.24
C PRO A 159 5.94 -7.54 9.54
N PHE A 160 5.69 -6.26 9.25
CA PHE A 160 6.66 -5.35 8.65
C PHE A 160 6.68 -3.94 9.27
N CYS A 161 5.64 -3.57 10.03
CA CYS A 161 5.49 -2.26 10.65
C CYS A 161 5.65 -2.40 12.17
N TYR A 162 6.91 -2.49 12.62
CA TYR A 162 7.28 -2.59 14.03
C TYR A 162 8.70 -2.04 14.26
N PRO A 163 9.07 -1.69 15.51
CA PRO A 163 10.40 -1.16 15.81
C PRO A 163 11.53 -2.11 15.40
N GLN A 164 12.59 -1.57 14.80
CA GLN A 164 13.78 -2.34 14.37
C GLN A 164 13.48 -3.44 13.34
N ALA A 165 12.36 -3.37 12.63
CA ALA A 165 12.12 -4.22 11.47
C ALA A 165 13.25 -4.06 10.45
N HIS A 166 13.66 -5.17 9.82
CA HIS A 166 14.57 -5.12 8.67
C HIS A 166 14.02 -4.14 7.64
N GLN A 167 14.89 -3.31 7.07
CA GLN A 167 14.53 -2.37 6.02
C GLN A 167 15.72 -2.15 5.11
N TYR A 168 15.53 -2.31 3.80
CA TYR A 168 16.58 -2.03 2.84
C TYR A 168 16.01 -1.69 1.47
N VAL A 169 16.37 -0.53 0.94
CA VAL A 169 15.97 -0.11 -0.41
C VAL A 169 16.88 -0.77 -1.43
N VAL A 170 16.32 -1.66 -2.24
CA VAL A 170 17.03 -2.44 -3.26
C VAL A 170 17.11 -1.68 -4.58
N THR A 171 16.04 -0.98 -4.96
CA THR A 171 15.94 -0.25 -6.22
C THR A 171 15.08 1.00 -6.04
N GLN A 172 15.52 2.10 -6.64
CA GLN A 172 14.81 3.38 -6.70
C GLN A 172 15.23 4.07 -8.01
N SER A 173 14.69 3.58 -9.12
CA SER A 173 15.03 4.00 -10.48
C SER A 173 14.08 5.11 -10.92
N ASN A 174 14.62 6.31 -11.20
CA ASN A 174 13.84 7.40 -11.81
C ASN A 174 13.56 7.14 -13.29
N ASP A 175 14.46 6.45 -13.99
CA ASP A 175 14.28 6.13 -15.41
C ASP A 175 13.16 5.10 -15.61
N ASP A 176 13.15 4.04 -14.79
CA ASP A 176 12.11 3.01 -14.87
C ASP A 176 10.85 3.38 -14.07
N MET A 177 10.94 4.39 -13.19
CA MET A 177 9.92 4.74 -12.19
C MET A 177 9.59 3.57 -11.26
N VAL A 178 10.61 2.80 -10.86
CA VAL A 178 10.48 1.59 -10.05
C VAL A 178 11.11 1.77 -8.68
N ILE A 179 10.36 1.43 -7.63
CA ILE A 179 10.84 1.34 -6.26
C ILE A 179 10.71 -0.11 -5.80
N ALA A 180 11.78 -0.69 -5.28
CA ALA A 180 11.75 -1.98 -4.62
C ALA A 180 12.59 -1.98 -3.34
N TYR A 181 12.07 -2.62 -2.31
CA TYR A 181 12.72 -2.70 -1.02
C TYR A 181 12.27 -3.92 -0.24
N GLU A 182 13.12 -4.31 0.69
CA GLU A 182 12.79 -5.32 1.68
C GLU A 182 12.36 -4.64 2.98
N LYS A 183 11.33 -5.21 3.63
CA LYS A 183 10.87 -4.74 4.93
C LYS A 183 10.34 -5.91 5.76
N GLY A 184 10.67 -5.94 7.05
CA GLY A 184 10.11 -6.92 7.98
C GLY A 184 10.58 -8.35 7.71
N ARG A 185 9.66 -9.29 7.90
CA ARG A 185 9.96 -10.73 7.93
C ARG A 185 9.93 -11.37 6.54
N ARG A 186 11.01 -11.14 5.77
CA ARG A 186 11.24 -11.73 4.45
C ARG A 186 10.25 -11.31 3.36
N LEU A 187 9.85 -10.03 3.39
CA LEU A 187 9.01 -9.44 2.36
C LEU A 187 9.84 -8.59 1.40
N LEU A 188 9.51 -8.70 0.11
CA LEU A 188 9.97 -7.84 -0.97
C LEU A 188 8.76 -7.05 -1.49
N PHE A 189 8.85 -5.72 -1.38
CA PHE A 189 7.86 -4.79 -1.90
C PHE A 189 8.36 -4.24 -3.23
N VAL A 190 7.48 -4.18 -4.22
CA VAL A 190 7.77 -3.70 -5.57
C VAL A 190 6.68 -2.74 -6.01
N PHE A 191 7.08 -1.58 -6.51
CA PHE A 191 6.20 -0.53 -7.02
C PHE A 191 6.69 -0.11 -8.40
N ASN A 192 5.76 -0.04 -9.36
CA ASN A 192 5.99 0.57 -10.65
C ASN A 192 5.09 1.79 -10.79
N PHE A 193 5.68 2.98 -10.63
CA PHE A 193 5.02 4.28 -10.79
C PHE A 193 5.00 4.77 -12.24
N HIS A 194 5.57 4.02 -13.18
CA HIS A 194 5.54 4.42 -14.58
C HIS A 194 4.10 4.50 -15.08
N THR A 195 3.80 5.53 -15.88
CA THR A 195 2.44 5.82 -16.36
C THR A 195 1.94 4.84 -17.43
N SER A 196 2.80 3.99 -17.99
CA SER A 196 2.52 3.20 -19.19
C SER A 196 3.42 1.98 -19.36
N ASN A 197 4.70 2.06 -19.00
CA ASN A 197 5.64 0.94 -19.17
C ASN A 197 5.37 -0.17 -18.15
N SER A 198 5.23 -1.39 -18.70
CA SER A 198 5.13 -2.63 -17.94
C SER A 198 6.38 -3.46 -18.21
N TYR A 199 7.00 -3.97 -17.16
CA TYR A 199 8.28 -4.67 -17.27
C TYR A 199 8.10 -6.18 -17.12
N THR A 200 8.67 -6.95 -18.04
CA THR A 200 8.69 -8.42 -17.98
C THR A 200 10.09 -8.90 -17.66
N GLY A 201 10.22 -9.81 -16.70
CA GLY A 201 11.54 -10.30 -16.28
C GLY A 201 12.39 -9.21 -15.63
N TYR A 202 11.77 -8.25 -14.93
CA TYR A 202 12.53 -7.21 -14.23
C TYR A 202 13.21 -7.83 -13.00
N ARG A 203 14.52 -7.63 -12.87
CA ARG A 203 15.33 -8.23 -11.81
C ARG A 203 15.28 -7.42 -10.54
N PHE A 204 15.05 -8.11 -9.42
CA PHE A 204 15.13 -7.53 -8.08
C PHE A 204 16.08 -8.32 -7.22
N GLY A 205 17.02 -7.61 -6.59
CA GLY A 205 17.92 -8.21 -5.60
C GLY A 205 17.15 -8.60 -4.34
N THR A 206 17.57 -9.67 -3.68
CA THR A 206 17.03 -10.05 -2.37
C THR A 206 18.06 -10.64 -1.41
N TRP A 207 17.93 -10.33 -0.13
CA TRP A 207 18.74 -10.90 0.95
C TRP A 207 18.46 -12.38 1.18
N TRP A 208 17.19 -12.79 1.06
CA TRP A 208 16.75 -14.15 1.37
C TRP A 208 16.58 -14.96 0.09
N GLY A 209 17.47 -15.93 -0.12
CA GLY A 209 17.34 -16.93 -1.17
C GLY A 209 16.25 -17.93 -0.83
N GLY A 210 15.53 -18.41 -1.83
CA GLY A 210 14.45 -19.38 -1.71
C GLY A 210 13.33 -19.19 -2.72
N LYS A 211 12.12 -19.56 -2.32
CA LYS A 211 10.90 -19.41 -3.12
C LYS A 211 10.01 -18.29 -2.60
N TYR A 212 9.56 -17.45 -3.52
CA TYR A 212 8.69 -16.32 -3.28
C TYR A 212 7.30 -16.56 -3.87
N LYS A 213 6.28 -16.10 -3.13
CA LYS A 213 4.89 -16.00 -3.60
C LYS A 213 4.36 -14.61 -3.33
N ILE A 214 3.48 -14.14 -4.21
CA ILE A 214 2.78 -12.88 -4.01
C ILE A 214 1.80 -13.03 -2.84
N VAL A 215 1.78 -12.04 -1.94
CA VAL A 215 0.87 -11.95 -0.79
C VAL A 215 -0.06 -10.75 -0.89
N LEU A 216 0.29 -9.74 -1.68
CA LEU A 216 -0.56 -8.61 -2.05
C LEU A 216 -0.25 -8.17 -3.46
N ASP A 217 -1.30 -7.96 -4.24
CA ASP A 217 -1.25 -7.48 -5.62
C ASP A 217 -2.28 -6.38 -5.79
N SER A 218 -1.87 -5.13 -6.00
CA SER A 218 -2.83 -4.06 -6.25
C SER A 218 -3.55 -4.20 -7.58
N ASP A 219 -3.01 -4.96 -8.53
CA ASP A 219 -3.60 -5.18 -9.85
C ASP A 219 -4.68 -6.28 -9.83
N ALA A 220 -4.93 -6.94 -8.70
CA ALA A 220 -5.99 -7.93 -8.61
C ALA A 220 -7.38 -7.31 -8.86
N SER A 221 -8.27 -8.06 -9.51
CA SER A 221 -9.62 -7.61 -9.84
C SER A 221 -10.46 -7.30 -8.60
N GLU A 222 -10.16 -7.92 -7.46
CA GLU A 222 -10.79 -7.62 -6.16
C GLU A 222 -10.47 -6.22 -5.63
N PHE A 223 -9.49 -5.54 -6.22
CA PHE A 223 -9.10 -4.16 -5.91
C PHE A 223 -9.27 -3.22 -7.12
N ASP A 224 -10.10 -3.57 -8.10
CA ASP A 224 -10.32 -2.82 -9.36
C ASP A 224 -9.06 -2.70 -10.24
N GLY A 225 -8.13 -3.67 -10.15
CA GLY A 225 -7.03 -3.79 -11.08
C GLY A 225 -7.36 -4.67 -12.30
N GLN A 226 -6.41 -4.80 -13.22
CA GLN A 226 -6.62 -5.50 -14.50
C GLN A 226 -6.40 -7.03 -14.42
N GLY A 227 -5.90 -7.55 -13.30
CA GLY A 227 -5.69 -8.97 -13.05
C GLY A 227 -4.55 -9.58 -13.87
N ARG A 228 -3.46 -8.82 -14.12
CA ARG A 228 -2.40 -9.24 -15.03
C ARG A 228 -1.31 -10.09 -14.39
N VAL A 229 -1.26 -10.15 -13.06
CA VAL A 229 -0.28 -10.94 -12.30
C VAL A 229 -0.91 -12.24 -11.84
N HIS A 230 -0.29 -13.38 -12.18
CA HIS A 230 -0.77 -14.70 -11.79
C HIS A 230 -0.27 -15.07 -10.39
N HIS A 231 -1.20 -15.29 -9.46
CA HIS A 231 -0.87 -15.53 -8.04
C HIS A 231 -0.33 -16.93 -7.74
N ASP A 232 -0.53 -17.90 -8.64
CA ASP A 232 -0.03 -19.27 -8.50
C ASP A 232 1.47 -19.42 -8.83
N VAL A 233 2.07 -18.38 -9.42
CA VAL A 233 3.48 -18.41 -9.84
C VAL A 233 4.38 -18.40 -8.60
N VAL A 234 5.30 -19.35 -8.56
CA VAL A 234 6.37 -19.41 -7.58
C VAL A 234 7.64 -18.85 -8.20
N HIS A 235 8.15 -17.76 -7.63
CA HIS A 235 9.38 -17.12 -8.10
C HIS A 235 10.57 -17.70 -7.34
N GLN A 236 11.51 -18.31 -8.06
CA GLN A 236 12.73 -18.85 -7.49
C GLN A 236 13.85 -17.82 -7.58
N THR A 237 14.67 -17.74 -6.54
CA THR A 237 15.84 -16.87 -6.56
C THR A 237 17.05 -17.54 -7.22
N HIS A 238 17.90 -16.73 -7.82
CA HIS A 238 19.22 -17.10 -8.32
C HIS A 238 20.30 -16.59 -7.36
N GLU A 239 21.30 -17.43 -7.07
CA GLU A 239 22.44 -17.08 -6.19
C GLU A 239 23.53 -16.35 -6.99
N GLU A 240 23.38 -15.03 -7.09
CA GLU A 240 24.35 -14.13 -7.72
C GLU A 240 24.16 -12.72 -7.16
N TRP A 241 25.26 -11.99 -7.00
CA TRP A 241 25.22 -10.62 -6.50
C TRP A 241 24.54 -9.67 -7.49
N PHE A 242 23.45 -9.04 -7.05
CA PHE A 242 22.72 -8.05 -7.83
C PHE A 242 22.21 -6.94 -6.91
N ASN A 243 22.44 -5.66 -7.26
CA ASN A 243 22.04 -4.50 -6.43
C ASN A 243 22.39 -4.64 -4.93
N LYS A 244 23.62 -5.08 -4.63
CA LYS A 244 24.14 -5.30 -3.27
C LYS A 244 23.36 -6.34 -2.47
N ARG A 245 22.68 -7.25 -3.16
CA ARG A 245 22.02 -8.42 -2.58
C ARG A 245 22.66 -9.72 -3.08
N PRO A 246 22.74 -10.76 -2.24
CA PRO A 246 23.37 -12.03 -2.60
C PRO A 246 22.53 -12.91 -3.54
N TYR A 247 21.23 -12.63 -3.66
CA TYR A 247 20.33 -13.32 -4.57
C TYR A 247 19.54 -12.31 -5.42
N TRP A 248 18.91 -12.80 -6.48
CA TRP A 248 17.91 -12.03 -7.25
C TRP A 248 16.78 -12.92 -7.77
N LEU A 249 15.65 -12.31 -8.12
CA LEU A 249 14.54 -12.96 -8.83
C LEU A 249 13.98 -12.05 -9.93
N GLU A 250 13.24 -12.63 -10.87
CA GLU A 250 12.58 -11.92 -11.97
C GLU A 250 11.07 -11.87 -11.76
N LEU A 251 10.49 -10.68 -11.98
CA LEU A 251 9.07 -10.40 -11.82
C LEU A 251 8.48 -9.74 -13.06
N TYR A 252 7.17 -9.91 -13.25
CA TYR A 252 6.37 -9.10 -14.14
C TYR A 252 5.74 -7.94 -13.35
N VAL A 253 6.01 -6.71 -13.77
CA VAL A 253 5.64 -5.49 -13.03
C VAL A 253 4.86 -4.55 -13.94
N PRO A 254 3.52 -4.67 -13.99
CA PRO A 254 2.69 -3.78 -14.80
C PRO A 254 2.77 -2.32 -14.34
N ALA A 255 2.52 -1.40 -15.27
CA ALA A 255 2.43 0.04 -15.00
C ALA A 255 1.39 0.34 -13.91
N ARG A 256 1.73 1.27 -13.01
CA ARG A 256 0.89 1.71 -11.87
C ARG A 256 0.41 0.55 -10.99
N THR A 257 1.33 -0.30 -10.56
CA THR A 257 1.03 -1.40 -9.63
C THR A 257 1.97 -1.43 -8.45
N CYS A 258 1.50 -1.96 -7.33
CA CYS A 258 2.33 -2.39 -6.22
C CYS A 258 2.06 -3.86 -5.88
N GLN A 259 3.14 -4.58 -5.59
CA GLN A 259 3.14 -6.01 -5.33
C GLN A 259 4.00 -6.28 -4.10
N VAL A 260 3.59 -7.25 -3.28
CA VAL A 260 4.34 -7.70 -2.10
C VAL A 260 4.55 -9.19 -2.21
N TYR A 261 5.79 -9.63 -2.10
CA TYR A 261 6.18 -11.04 -2.15
C TYR A 261 6.77 -11.48 -0.83
N HIS A 262 6.49 -12.71 -0.42
CA HIS A 262 7.05 -13.34 0.77
C HIS A 262 7.91 -14.52 0.38
N CYS A 263 9.15 -14.56 0.89
CA CYS A 263 9.99 -15.77 0.89
C CYS A 263 9.41 -16.79 1.88
N PHE A 264 8.54 -17.66 1.39
CA PHE A 264 7.82 -18.64 2.22
C PHE A 264 8.62 -19.92 2.44
N GLU A 265 9.58 -20.23 1.56
CA GLU A 265 10.47 -21.38 1.65
C GLU A 265 11.91 -20.87 1.42
N PRO A 266 12.59 -20.36 2.48
CA PRO A 266 13.96 -19.91 2.38
C PRO A 266 14.92 -21.09 2.20
N ASP A 267 15.98 -20.91 1.44
CA ASP A 267 17.02 -21.93 1.23
C ASP A 267 17.81 -22.19 2.52
N GLN A 268 18.43 -23.37 2.64
CA GLN A 268 19.18 -23.77 3.83
C GLN A 268 20.27 -22.74 4.21
N LYS A 269 20.99 -22.18 3.23
CA LYS A 269 21.98 -21.13 3.46
C LYS A 269 21.38 -19.90 4.12
N THR A 270 20.16 -19.51 3.73
CA THR A 270 19.43 -18.39 4.31
C THR A 270 19.00 -18.71 5.74
N ILE A 271 18.50 -19.93 5.97
CA ILE A 271 18.08 -20.42 7.28
C ILE A 271 19.26 -20.41 8.27
N ASP A 272 20.39 -20.97 7.87
CA ASP A 272 21.58 -21.06 8.71
C ASP A 272 22.18 -19.68 9.01
N ARG A 273 22.23 -18.80 8.01
CA ARG A 273 22.78 -17.44 8.15
C ARG A 273 21.96 -16.56 9.09
N ASP A 274 20.63 -16.61 8.97
CA ASP A 274 19.73 -15.71 9.70
C ASP A 274 19.12 -16.39 10.94
N GLY A 275 19.46 -17.65 11.22
CA GLY A 275 18.99 -18.42 12.39
C GLY A 275 17.47 -18.67 12.39
N ILE A 276 16.87 -18.92 11.23
CA ILE A 276 15.41 -18.99 11.05
C ILE A 276 14.84 -20.29 11.64
N ASN A 277 13.82 -20.18 12.51
CA ASN A 277 13.08 -21.34 13.03
C ASN A 277 11.67 -21.42 12.41
N LEU A 278 11.56 -22.13 11.29
CA LEU A 278 10.30 -22.25 10.52
C LEU A 278 9.14 -22.88 11.32
N GLU A 279 9.41 -23.77 12.28
CA GLU A 279 8.35 -24.37 13.10
C GLU A 279 7.76 -23.37 14.10
N ALA A 280 8.61 -22.60 14.78
CA ALA A 280 8.17 -21.54 15.68
C ALA A 280 7.36 -20.49 14.92
N GLU A 281 7.87 -20.10 13.74
CA GLU A 281 7.20 -19.17 12.86
C GLU A 281 5.80 -19.61 12.43
N ARG A 282 5.61 -20.90 12.16
CA ARG A 282 4.31 -21.47 11.78
C ARG A 282 3.31 -21.41 12.94
N ARG A 283 3.75 -21.76 14.16
CA ARG A 283 2.91 -21.71 15.36
C ARG A 283 2.43 -20.29 15.68
N GLU A 284 3.28 -19.29 15.50
CA GLU A 284 2.92 -17.88 15.67
C GLU A 284 1.82 -17.43 14.71
N ARG A 285 1.90 -17.84 13.43
CA ARG A 285 0.87 -17.51 12.43
C ARG A 285 -0.46 -18.17 12.76
N GLU A 286 -0.44 -19.46 13.09
CA GLU A 286 -1.65 -20.21 13.46
C GLU A 286 -2.32 -19.62 14.72
N ALA A 287 -1.55 -19.11 15.67
CA ALA A 287 -2.07 -18.41 16.84
C ALA A 287 -2.67 -17.03 16.48
N GLY A 288 -2.00 -16.25 15.64
CA GLY A 288 -2.48 -14.92 15.20
C GLY A 288 -3.78 -14.99 14.39
N ASP A 289 -3.92 -16.00 13.51
CA ASP A 289 -5.14 -16.21 12.74
C ASP A 289 -6.34 -16.53 13.66
N ALA A 290 -6.13 -17.33 14.71
CA ALA A 290 -7.17 -17.65 15.69
C ALA A 290 -7.64 -16.42 16.48
N ASP A 291 -6.71 -15.55 16.90
CA ASP A 291 -7.04 -14.30 17.59
C ASP A 291 -7.83 -13.34 16.70
N LEU A 292 -7.45 -13.22 15.42
CA LEU A 292 -8.15 -12.41 14.42
C LEU A 292 -9.58 -12.92 14.17
N GLU A 293 -9.77 -14.23 13.99
CA GLU A 293 -11.11 -14.81 13.85
C GLU A 293 -12.00 -14.55 15.07
N GLU A 294 -11.43 -14.61 16.28
CA GLU A 294 -12.16 -14.30 17.51
C GLU A 294 -12.58 -12.81 17.56
N ILE A 295 -11.68 -11.91 17.19
CA ILE A 295 -11.94 -10.46 17.13
C ILE A 295 -13.03 -10.15 16.09
N THR A 296 -12.90 -10.68 14.88
CA THR A 296 -13.89 -10.48 13.80
C THR A 296 -15.27 -10.97 14.22
N ARG A 297 -15.35 -12.15 14.86
CA ARG A 297 -16.62 -12.70 15.38
C ARG A 297 -17.24 -11.82 16.46
N LYS A 298 -16.44 -11.13 17.29
CA LYS A 298 -16.93 -10.16 18.29
C LYS A 298 -17.48 -8.90 17.62
N PHE A 299 -16.81 -8.38 16.58
CA PHE A 299 -17.28 -7.21 15.84
C PHE A 299 -18.57 -7.48 15.04
N GLU A 300 -18.68 -8.64 14.37
CA GLU A 300 -19.91 -9.02 13.65
C GLU A 300 -21.12 -9.19 14.58
N LYS A 301 -20.90 -9.64 15.82
CA LYS A 301 -21.93 -9.71 16.85
C LYS A 301 -22.34 -8.31 17.35
N ALA A 302 -21.40 -7.38 17.44
CA ALA A 302 -21.66 -6.01 17.89
C ALA A 302 -22.35 -5.14 16.81
N GLY A 303 -22.09 -5.40 15.52
CA GLY A 303 -22.74 -4.68 14.41
C GLY A 303 -24.18 -5.11 14.10
N ARG A 304 -24.69 -6.15 14.79
CA ARG A 304 -26.06 -6.67 14.66
C ARG A 304 -26.98 -6.26 15.83
N SER A 305 -26.48 -5.47 16.78
CA SER A 305 -27.25 -4.86 17.88
C SER A 305 -27.43 -3.37 17.65
#